data_AF-A0A821LD50-F1
#
_entry.id   AF-A0A821LD50-F1
#
_cell.length_a   1.000
_cell.length_b   1.000
_cell.length_c   1.000
_cell.angle_alpha   90.00
_cell.angle_beta   90.00
_cell.angle_gamma   90.00
#
_symmetry.space_group_name_H-M   'P 1'
#
loop_
_entity.id
_entity.type
_entity.pdbx_description
1 polymer ?
#
loop_
_entity_poly.entity_id
_entity_poly.type
_entity_poly.pdbx_seq_one_letter_code
_entity_poly.pdbx_strand_id
1 'polypeptide(L)'
;MFVQYPTYLNTLENIQDLSRINLTSLPDNSLFALWRPAYHFASPNSWMNDPCGPLYDPATQNYHLYYQVQPAYVQWGNISWGHAKSKDMIFWEDVTSWQGYDYVTLAPGIGNKYSILGVFTGATLPVPAFSNITNSTMTVIYTSVQYLPISWNGPYIKESETQSLAMSYDGGITYQHYANNPILRSPPEGMDITGWRDPKFEQW
;
A
#
# COMPACT_ATOMS: atom_id res chain seq x y z
N MET A 1 4.74 -9.17 -13.08
CA MET A 1 4.56 -10.64 -13.09
C MET A 1 3.09 -10.84 -12.80
N PHE A 2 2.40 -11.47 -13.75
CA PHE A 2 1.26 -10.88 -14.46
C PHE A 2 0.08 -10.49 -13.58
N VAL A 3 -0.28 -9.21 -13.63
CA VAL A 3 -1.70 -8.86 -13.73
C VAL A 3 -2.00 -8.89 -15.22
N GLN A 4 -2.99 -9.68 -15.62
CA GLN A 4 -3.38 -9.82 -17.03
C GLN A 4 -4.15 -8.56 -17.46
N TYR A 5 -3.44 -7.46 -17.66
CA TYR A 5 -3.99 -6.32 -18.39
C TYR A 5 -4.09 -6.71 -19.87
N PRO A 6 -5.17 -6.34 -20.58
CA PRO A 6 -5.23 -6.53 -22.02
C PRO A 6 -3.97 -5.94 -22.65
N THR A 7 -3.22 -6.81 -23.32
CA THR A 7 -1.93 -6.51 -23.92
C THR A 7 -2.12 -5.47 -25.02
N TYR A 8 -1.84 -4.20 -24.73
CA TYR A 8 -1.52 -3.18 -25.74
C TYR A 8 -0.13 -3.42 -26.34
N LEU A 9 0.24 -4.68 -26.62
CA LEU A 9 1.54 -5.04 -27.20
C LEU A 9 1.62 -4.71 -28.70
N ASN A 10 0.52 -4.30 -29.33
CA ASN A 10 0.46 -4.10 -30.78
C ASN A 10 0.86 -2.70 -31.28
N THR A 11 1.37 -1.78 -30.44
CA THR A 11 1.71 -0.42 -30.89
C THR A 11 3.18 -0.03 -30.77
N LEU A 12 4.03 -0.85 -30.14
CA LEU A 12 5.44 -0.49 -29.88
C LEU A 12 6.46 -1.10 -30.85
N GLU A 13 6.06 -2.00 -31.76
CA GLU A 13 6.95 -2.54 -32.79
C GLU A 13 7.51 -1.47 -33.77
N ASN A 14 6.97 -0.24 -33.74
CA ASN A 14 7.32 0.83 -34.70
C ASN A 14 8.14 2.01 -34.14
N ILE A 15 8.54 2.02 -32.86
CA ILE A 15 9.36 3.13 -32.33
C ILE A 15 10.84 2.79 -32.48
N GLN A 16 11.36 2.81 -33.72
CA GLN A 16 12.75 2.45 -33.98
C GLN A 16 13.78 3.54 -33.61
N ASP A 17 13.36 4.76 -33.27
CA ASP A 17 14.30 5.81 -32.83
C ASP A 17 13.64 6.87 -31.94
N LEU A 18 13.71 6.67 -30.62
CA LEU A 18 13.24 7.64 -29.62
C LEU A 18 14.12 8.92 -29.58
N SER A 19 15.33 8.90 -30.15
CA SER A 19 16.27 10.03 -30.05
C SER A 19 15.82 11.29 -30.79
N ARG A 20 14.84 11.14 -31.69
CA ARG A 20 14.28 12.23 -32.51
C ARG A 20 12.99 12.83 -31.94
N ILE A 21 12.51 12.33 -30.80
CA ILE A 21 11.24 12.74 -30.19
C ILE A 21 11.52 13.52 -28.91
N ASN A 22 10.90 14.68 -28.73
CA ASN A 22 10.90 15.37 -27.45
C ASN A 22 9.94 14.68 -26.47
N LEU A 23 10.47 13.76 -25.66
CA LEU A 23 9.67 12.95 -24.72
C LEU A 23 8.88 13.78 -23.71
N THR A 24 9.36 14.96 -23.31
CA THR A 24 8.69 15.80 -22.31
C THR A 24 7.46 16.52 -22.85
N SER A 25 7.25 16.49 -24.17
CA SER A 25 6.07 17.09 -24.82
C SER A 25 4.94 16.09 -25.08
N LEU A 26 5.17 14.80 -24.80
CA LEU A 26 4.16 13.78 -25.02
C LEU A 26 3.04 13.87 -23.98
N PRO A 27 1.80 13.48 -24.33
CA PRO A 27 0.70 13.44 -23.37
C PRO A 27 0.98 12.49 -22.21
N ASP A 28 0.32 12.74 -21.07
CA ASP A 28 0.38 11.87 -19.90
C ASP A 28 0.07 10.41 -20.27
N ASN A 29 0.84 9.50 -19.68
CA ASN A 29 0.72 8.04 -19.87
C ASN A 29 0.95 7.52 -21.30
N SER A 30 1.31 8.37 -22.28
CA SER A 30 1.63 7.92 -23.64
C SER A 30 2.80 6.92 -23.71
N LEU A 31 3.70 6.96 -22.72
CA LEU A 31 4.84 6.05 -22.59
C LEU A 31 4.62 4.92 -21.58
N PHE A 32 3.40 4.75 -21.06
CA PHE A 32 3.11 3.86 -19.93
C PHE A 32 3.64 2.43 -20.10
N ALA A 33 3.53 1.85 -21.30
CA ALA A 33 3.96 0.48 -21.56
C ALA A 33 5.44 0.35 -21.97
N LEU A 34 6.11 1.44 -22.35
CA LEU A 34 7.41 1.40 -23.03
C LEU A 34 8.53 0.80 -22.16
N TRP A 35 8.55 1.13 -20.87
CA TRP A 35 9.56 0.67 -19.91
C TRP A 35 8.96 -0.05 -18.70
N ARG A 36 7.66 -0.34 -18.73
CA ARG A 36 6.98 -0.97 -17.60
C ARG A 36 7.40 -2.43 -17.48
N PRO A 37 7.82 -2.89 -16.28
CA PRO A 37 8.27 -4.27 -16.11
C PRO A 37 7.12 -5.26 -16.32
N ALA A 38 7.34 -6.27 -17.16
CA ALA A 38 6.37 -7.36 -17.36
C ALA A 38 6.51 -8.46 -16.29
N TYR A 39 7.73 -8.67 -15.76
CA TYR A 39 8.09 -9.81 -14.90
C TYR A 39 8.35 -9.43 -13.43
N HIS A 40 7.89 -8.28 -12.95
CA HIS A 40 7.96 -7.91 -11.52
C HIS A 40 6.59 -7.46 -11.01
N PHE A 41 6.33 -7.57 -9.71
CA PHE A 41 5.15 -6.95 -9.14
C PHE A 41 5.23 -5.43 -9.35
N ALA A 42 4.14 -4.82 -9.79
CA ALA A 42 4.00 -3.39 -9.93
C ALA A 42 2.52 -3.03 -9.75
N SER A 43 2.23 -1.92 -9.06
CA SER A 43 0.86 -1.40 -8.92
C SER A 43 0.23 -1.20 -10.30
N PRO A 44 -1.10 -1.32 -10.46
CA PRO A 44 -1.76 -1.21 -11.76
C PRO A 44 -1.41 0.06 -12.53
N ASN A 45 -1.23 1.15 -11.80
CA ASN A 45 -0.86 2.47 -12.30
C ASN A 45 -0.30 3.31 -11.14
N SER A 46 0.00 4.58 -11.42
CA SER A 46 0.36 5.62 -10.43
C SER A 46 1.67 5.36 -9.67
N TRP A 47 1.95 6.19 -8.67
CA TRP A 47 3.10 6.10 -7.78
C TRP A 47 2.95 4.93 -6.82
N MET A 48 3.99 4.12 -6.69
CA MET A 48 4.11 3.07 -5.67
C MET A 48 5.47 3.11 -4.99
N ASN A 49 5.54 2.66 -3.74
CA ASN A 49 6.80 2.46 -3.05
C ASN A 49 6.76 1.20 -2.17
N ASP A 50 6.90 1.34 -0.86
CA ASP A 50 7.18 0.28 0.09
C ASP A 50 6.19 -0.88 -0.05
N PRO A 51 6.66 -2.14 -0.14
CA PRO A 51 5.80 -3.27 0.19
C PRO A 51 5.43 -3.18 1.68
N CYS A 52 4.16 -3.36 1.98
CA CYS A 52 3.65 -3.37 3.35
C CYS A 52 2.84 -4.65 3.61
N GLY A 53 2.80 -5.09 4.87
CA GLY A 53 1.89 -6.16 5.31
C GLY A 53 1.87 -7.49 4.54
N PRO A 54 2.99 -8.05 4.02
CA PRO A 54 2.95 -9.34 3.33
C PRO A 54 2.47 -10.44 4.27
N LEU A 55 1.59 -11.31 3.77
CA LEU A 55 0.91 -12.33 4.57
C LEU A 55 0.64 -13.59 3.73
N TYR A 56 0.73 -14.76 4.35
CA TYR A 56 0.08 -15.97 3.83
C TYR A 56 -1.17 -16.24 4.66
N ASP A 57 -2.32 -16.40 4.01
CA ASP A 57 -3.59 -16.77 4.63
C ASP A 57 -3.81 -18.30 4.49
N PRO A 58 -3.67 -19.09 5.57
CA PRO A 58 -3.87 -20.54 5.52
C PRO A 58 -5.31 -20.95 5.20
N ALA A 59 -6.30 -20.11 5.51
CA ALA A 59 -7.70 -20.44 5.27
C ALA A 59 -8.04 -20.38 3.78
N THR A 60 -7.52 -19.37 3.09
CA THR A 60 -7.75 -19.21 1.65
C THR A 60 -6.62 -19.78 0.78
N GLN A 61 -5.46 -20.12 1.37
CA GLN A 61 -4.23 -20.50 0.68
C GLN A 61 -3.76 -19.44 -0.33
N ASN A 62 -3.86 -18.17 0.04
CA ASN A 62 -3.35 -17.06 -0.76
C ASN A 62 -2.17 -16.39 -0.05
N TYR A 63 -1.19 -15.99 -0.85
CA TYR A 63 -0.26 -14.94 -0.49
C TYR A 63 -0.93 -13.60 -0.74
N HIS A 64 -0.78 -12.68 0.19
CA HIS A 64 -1.26 -11.31 0.13
C HIS A 64 -0.05 -10.38 0.14
N LEU A 65 -0.08 -9.38 -0.73
CA LEU A 65 0.92 -8.32 -0.80
C LEU A 65 0.20 -6.98 -0.80
N TYR A 66 0.50 -6.16 0.21
CA TYR A 66 0.11 -4.77 0.23
C TYR A 66 1.31 -3.91 -0.19
N TYR A 67 1.02 -2.72 -0.68
CA TYR A 67 2.04 -1.77 -1.09
C TYR A 67 1.53 -0.34 -0.92
N GLN A 68 2.43 0.59 -0.59
CA GLN A 68 2.08 2.00 -0.59
C GLN A 68 1.81 2.49 -2.02
N VAL A 69 0.72 3.24 -2.19
CA VAL A 69 0.29 3.79 -3.47
C VAL A 69 -0.31 5.19 -3.30
N GLN A 70 -0.10 6.05 -4.30
CA GLN A 70 -0.84 7.30 -4.45
C GLN A 70 -1.63 7.28 -5.77
N PRO A 71 -2.93 6.95 -5.73
CA PRO A 71 -3.79 6.92 -6.91
C PRO A 71 -3.80 8.25 -7.68
N ALA A 72 -3.70 8.20 -9.01
CA ALA A 72 -3.73 9.34 -9.94
C ALA A 72 -2.46 10.22 -10.01
N TYR A 73 -1.41 9.91 -9.24
CA TYR A 73 -0.19 10.72 -9.20
C TYR A 73 1.06 9.88 -9.46
N VAL A 74 2.16 10.52 -9.83
CA VAL A 74 3.48 9.91 -10.09
C VAL A 74 4.55 10.37 -9.08
N GLN A 75 4.11 10.99 -7.99
CA GLN A 75 4.93 11.45 -6.87
C GLN A 75 4.30 10.93 -5.58
N TRP A 76 5.00 11.12 -4.46
CA TRP A 76 4.54 10.74 -3.13
C TRP A 76 3.56 11.76 -2.51
N GLY A 77 2.61 11.28 -1.70
CA GLY A 77 1.55 12.07 -1.08
C GLY A 77 0.27 11.26 -0.87
N ASN A 78 -0.60 11.68 0.07
CA ASN A 78 -1.87 11.02 0.40
C ASN A 78 -1.80 9.48 0.40
N ILE A 79 -0.75 8.94 1.02
CA ILE A 79 -0.37 7.53 0.85
C ILE A 79 -1.46 6.61 1.37
N SER A 80 -1.82 5.64 0.54
CA SER A 80 -2.78 4.58 0.78
C SER A 80 -2.11 3.22 0.58
N TRP A 81 -2.78 2.13 0.95
CA TRP A 81 -2.35 0.78 0.63
C TRP A 81 -3.15 0.22 -0.54
N GLY A 82 -2.44 -0.19 -1.58
CA GLY A 82 -2.96 -1.11 -2.59
C GLY A 82 -2.80 -2.56 -2.13
N HIS A 83 -3.61 -3.47 -2.67
CA HIS A 83 -3.62 -4.88 -2.27
C HIS A 83 -3.76 -5.80 -3.47
N ALA A 84 -2.89 -6.82 -3.53
CA ALA A 84 -3.00 -7.93 -4.45
C ALA A 84 -2.81 -9.27 -3.74
N LYS A 85 -3.37 -10.33 -4.32
CA LYS A 85 -3.25 -11.71 -3.83
C LYS A 85 -2.69 -12.64 -4.90
N SER A 86 -2.09 -13.74 -4.48
CA SER A 86 -1.48 -14.74 -5.37
C SER A 86 -1.57 -16.14 -4.78
N LYS A 87 -1.61 -17.16 -5.65
CA LYS A 87 -1.49 -18.57 -5.25
C LYS A 87 -0.06 -19.09 -5.24
N ASP A 88 0.84 -18.44 -5.98
CA ASP A 88 2.17 -18.95 -6.30
C ASP A 88 3.28 -17.89 -6.20
N MET A 89 2.95 -16.68 -5.75
CA MET A 89 3.84 -15.50 -5.68
C MET A 89 4.36 -15.01 -7.04
N ILE A 90 3.87 -15.58 -8.14
CA ILE A 90 4.28 -15.28 -9.51
C ILE A 90 3.16 -14.49 -10.20
N PHE A 91 1.93 -15.02 -10.18
CA PHE A 91 0.76 -14.41 -10.78
C PHE A 91 -0.06 -13.71 -9.70
N TRP A 92 -0.36 -12.43 -9.90
CA TRP A 92 -1.01 -11.59 -8.91
C TRP A 92 -2.35 -11.07 -9.44
N GLU A 93 -3.36 -11.12 -8.59
CA GLU A 93 -4.69 -10.55 -8.82
C GLU A 93 -4.86 -9.36 -7.87
N ASP A 94 -5.06 -8.17 -8.44
CA ASP A 94 -5.44 -7.00 -7.65
C ASP A 94 -6.79 -7.26 -6.96
N VAL A 95 -6.86 -6.96 -5.66
CA VAL A 95 -8.09 -7.18 -4.90
C VAL A 95 -9.16 -6.20 -5.36
N THR A 96 -10.40 -6.68 -5.45
CA THR A 96 -11.54 -6.02 -6.11
C THR A 96 -11.40 -5.93 -7.64
N SER A 97 -10.44 -5.14 -8.12
CA SER A 97 -10.26 -4.85 -9.55
C SER A 97 -8.97 -4.05 -9.75
N TRP A 98 -8.38 -4.18 -10.95
CA TRP A 98 -7.21 -3.41 -11.33
C TRP A 98 -7.58 -2.07 -11.99
N GLN A 99 -8.85 -1.92 -12.36
CA GLN A 99 -9.39 -0.78 -13.07
C GLN A 99 -9.52 0.43 -12.15
N GLY A 100 -9.20 1.61 -12.69
CA GLY A 100 -9.21 2.84 -11.92
C GLY A 100 -8.28 2.72 -10.71
N TYR A 101 -8.89 2.74 -9.52
CA TYR A 101 -8.21 2.69 -8.22
C TYR A 101 -8.86 1.67 -7.27
N ASP A 102 -9.59 0.68 -7.80
CA ASP A 102 -10.32 -0.31 -7.00
C ASP A 102 -9.41 -1.22 -6.16
N TYR A 103 -8.12 -1.28 -6.51
CA TYR A 103 -7.08 -2.01 -5.80
C TYR A 103 -6.69 -1.37 -4.45
N VAL A 104 -7.18 -0.17 -4.14
CA VAL A 104 -6.91 0.55 -2.89
C VAL A 104 -7.83 0.04 -1.78
N THR A 105 -7.25 -0.41 -0.67
CA THR A 105 -8.01 -1.06 0.42
C THR A 105 -7.95 -0.31 1.75
N LEU A 106 -6.93 0.53 1.96
CA LEU A 106 -6.77 1.34 3.16
C LEU A 106 -6.23 2.72 2.78
N ALA A 107 -6.99 3.79 3.05
CA ALA A 107 -6.66 5.14 2.61
C ALA A 107 -6.88 6.20 3.71
N PRO A 108 -6.20 7.36 3.65
CA PRO A 108 -6.55 8.55 4.44
C PRO A 108 -7.97 9.03 4.10
N GLY A 109 -8.73 9.53 5.07
CA GLY A 109 -10.05 10.09 4.77
C GLY A 109 -11.04 10.25 5.93
N ILE A 110 -12.31 10.45 5.58
CA ILE A 110 -13.41 10.71 6.53
C ILE A 110 -13.73 9.44 7.32
N GLY A 111 -13.60 9.52 8.64
CA GLY A 111 -13.61 8.34 9.54
C GLY A 111 -12.21 7.92 10.02
N ASN A 112 -11.17 8.44 9.36
CA ASN A 112 -9.77 8.15 9.60
C ASN A 112 -8.97 9.43 9.91
N LYS A 113 -9.46 10.20 10.90
CA LYS A 113 -8.91 11.52 11.27
C LYS A 113 -7.45 11.44 11.75
N TYR A 114 -7.06 10.30 12.32
CA TYR A 114 -5.74 10.08 12.88
C TYR A 114 -4.69 9.66 11.84
N SER A 115 -5.04 9.50 10.56
CA SER A 115 -4.06 9.26 9.47
C SER A 115 -4.31 10.14 8.24
N ILE A 116 -4.86 11.35 8.45
CA ILE A 116 -5.27 12.25 7.36
C ILE A 116 -4.14 12.64 6.40
N LEU A 117 -2.87 12.54 6.82
CA LEU A 117 -1.72 12.83 5.96
C LEU A 117 -1.08 11.59 5.33
N GLY A 118 -1.52 10.38 5.69
CA GLY A 118 -1.00 9.15 5.12
C GLY A 118 -1.19 7.92 6.00
N VAL A 119 -1.43 6.79 5.34
CA VAL A 119 -1.39 5.43 5.88
C VAL A 119 -0.05 4.82 5.48
N PHE A 120 0.93 4.91 6.37
CA PHE A 120 2.31 4.45 6.12
C PHE A 120 2.45 2.94 6.35
N THR A 121 3.68 2.43 6.20
CA THR A 121 4.00 1.00 6.24
C THR A 121 3.59 0.36 7.57
N GLY A 122 3.41 -0.95 7.53
CA GLY A 122 2.92 -1.74 8.65
C GLY A 122 2.95 -3.24 8.35
N ALA A 123 2.28 -4.00 9.19
CA ALA A 123 2.23 -5.46 9.14
C ALA A 123 0.78 -5.98 9.14
N THR A 124 0.60 -7.18 8.60
CA THR A 124 -0.70 -7.88 8.53
C THR A 124 -0.57 -9.24 9.19
N LEU A 125 -1.60 -9.66 9.91
CA LEU A 125 -1.73 -11.02 10.45
C LEU A 125 -3.04 -11.68 9.99
N PRO A 126 -3.06 -13.02 9.78
CA PRO A 126 -4.26 -13.78 9.40
C PRO A 126 -5.06 -14.16 10.65
N VAL A 127 -5.06 -13.31 11.68
CA VAL A 127 -5.81 -13.54 12.91
C VAL A 127 -6.58 -12.28 13.29
N PRO A 128 -7.78 -12.45 13.87
CA PRO A 128 -8.48 -11.35 14.51
C PRO A 128 -7.70 -10.80 15.71
N ALA A 129 -7.56 -9.48 15.80
CA ALA A 129 -7.03 -8.83 17.01
C ALA A 129 -7.96 -8.98 18.23
N PHE A 130 -9.28 -9.03 18.00
CA PHE A 130 -10.30 -8.94 19.07
C PHE A 130 -11.53 -9.84 18.84
N SER A 131 -11.44 -10.85 17.97
CA SER A 131 -12.55 -11.72 17.58
C SER A 131 -12.11 -13.19 17.58
N ASN A 132 -13.06 -14.11 17.60
CA ASN A 132 -12.82 -15.54 17.42
C ASN A 132 -13.17 -16.02 16.00
N ILE A 133 -13.50 -15.09 15.08
CA ILE A 133 -13.79 -15.42 13.68
C ILE A 133 -12.46 -15.66 12.96
N THR A 134 -12.24 -16.90 12.54
CA THR A 134 -10.97 -17.34 11.96
C THR A 134 -10.93 -17.29 10.43
N ASN A 135 -12.08 -17.29 9.75
CA ASN A 135 -12.09 -17.44 8.29
C ASN A 135 -11.95 -16.08 7.60
N SER A 136 -10.84 -15.91 6.86
CA SER A 136 -10.54 -14.72 6.06
C SER A 136 -10.45 -13.41 6.84
N THR A 137 -10.26 -13.49 8.17
CA THR A 137 -10.03 -12.31 9.00
C THR A 137 -8.57 -11.88 8.91
N MET A 138 -8.34 -10.60 8.63
CA MET A 138 -7.00 -10.01 8.63
C MET A 138 -6.96 -8.83 9.57
N THR A 139 -5.94 -8.75 10.40
CA THR A 139 -5.64 -7.54 11.19
C THR A 139 -4.43 -6.87 10.57
N VAL A 140 -4.54 -5.59 10.27
CA VAL A 140 -3.40 -4.74 9.92
C VAL A 140 -3.05 -3.83 11.10
N ILE A 141 -1.75 -3.69 11.35
CA ILE A 141 -1.19 -2.59 12.12
C ILE A 141 -0.38 -1.71 11.17
N TYR A 142 -0.57 -0.40 11.24
CA TYR A 142 0.07 0.54 10.33
C TYR A 142 0.39 1.85 11.03
N THR A 143 1.32 2.58 10.45
CA THR A 143 1.61 3.95 10.89
C THR A 143 0.58 4.92 10.33
N SER A 144 -0.14 5.58 11.23
CA SER A 144 -1.09 6.62 10.95
C SER A 144 -0.47 8.01 11.13
N VAL A 145 -0.41 8.78 10.04
CA VAL A 145 0.31 10.07 10.01
C VAL A 145 -0.62 11.26 10.16
N GLN A 146 -0.29 12.13 11.13
CA GLN A 146 -1.10 13.33 11.46
C GLN A 146 -0.38 14.64 11.18
N TYR A 147 0.95 14.67 11.24
CA TYR A 147 1.74 15.88 11.06
C TYR A 147 2.93 15.66 10.13
N LEU A 148 3.27 16.70 9.38
CA LEU A 148 4.42 16.80 8.49
C LEU A 148 5.12 18.15 8.74
N PRO A 149 6.43 18.30 8.44
CA PRO A 149 7.30 17.28 7.86
C PRO A 149 7.75 16.23 8.89
N ILE A 150 7.97 15.01 8.40
CA ILE A 150 8.69 13.96 9.13
C ILE A 150 10.02 13.78 8.41
N SER A 151 11.13 13.89 9.14
CA SER A 151 12.47 13.74 8.58
C SER A 151 13.45 13.34 9.65
N TRP A 152 14.46 12.55 9.27
CA TRP A 152 15.57 12.20 10.15
C TRP A 152 16.51 13.38 10.41
N ASN A 153 16.52 14.38 9.53
CA ASN A 153 17.42 15.53 9.58
C ASN A 153 16.74 16.76 10.22
N GLY A 154 15.85 16.54 11.18
CA GLY A 154 15.11 17.59 11.85
C GLY A 154 14.50 17.13 13.16
N PRO A 155 13.95 18.04 13.97
CA PRO A 155 13.29 17.67 15.22
C PRO A 155 12.07 16.80 14.94
N TYR A 156 11.92 15.74 15.73
CA TYR A 156 10.73 14.89 15.66
C TYR A 156 9.51 15.62 16.21
N ILE A 157 8.43 15.65 15.43
CA ILE A 157 7.15 16.23 15.85
C ILE A 157 6.38 15.14 16.60
N LYS A 158 6.16 15.34 17.90
CA LYS A 158 5.43 14.36 18.71
C LYS A 158 4.04 14.06 18.10
N GLU A 159 3.68 12.78 18.07
CA GLU A 159 2.43 12.27 17.48
C GLU A 159 2.29 12.48 15.96
N SER A 160 3.35 12.89 15.25
CA SER A 160 3.34 12.91 13.77
C SER A 160 3.11 11.53 13.20
N GLU A 161 3.72 10.53 13.82
CA GLU A 161 3.59 9.12 13.49
C GLU A 161 3.01 8.39 14.70
N THR A 162 1.90 7.68 14.51
CA THR A 162 1.22 6.89 15.54
C THR A 162 0.92 5.50 14.96
N GLN A 163 0.64 4.50 15.79
CA GLN A 163 0.31 3.15 15.29
C GLN A 163 -1.19 2.86 15.50
N SER A 164 -1.83 2.34 14.46
CA SER A 164 -3.28 2.11 14.40
C SER A 164 -3.61 0.73 13.86
N LEU A 165 -4.81 0.23 14.19
CA LEU A 165 -5.31 -1.07 13.75
C LEU A 165 -6.50 -0.95 12.78
N ALA A 166 -6.59 -1.85 11.81
CA ALA A 166 -7.84 -2.10 11.09
C ALA A 166 -8.03 -3.60 10.87
N MET A 167 -9.27 -4.03 10.73
CA MET A 167 -9.62 -5.43 10.53
C MET A 167 -10.44 -5.60 9.26
N SER A 168 -10.08 -6.60 8.45
CA SER A 168 -10.89 -7.09 7.35
C SER A 168 -11.54 -8.42 7.74
N TYR A 169 -12.78 -8.63 7.29
CA TYR A 169 -13.54 -9.86 7.47
C TYR A 169 -13.98 -10.46 6.13
N ASP A 170 -13.45 -9.92 5.02
CA ASP A 170 -13.84 -10.24 3.65
C ASP A 170 -12.62 -10.57 2.77
N GLY A 171 -11.53 -11.06 3.39
CA GLY A 171 -10.31 -11.45 2.69
C GLY A 171 -9.43 -10.29 2.24
N GLY A 172 -9.51 -9.15 2.94
CA GLY A 172 -8.72 -7.94 2.68
C GLY A 172 -9.32 -7.04 1.61
N ILE A 173 -10.62 -7.14 1.31
CA ILE A 173 -11.32 -6.24 0.37
C ILE A 173 -11.65 -4.92 1.07
N THR A 174 -12.27 -4.99 2.25
CA THR A 174 -12.58 -3.80 3.05
C THR A 174 -11.99 -3.90 4.45
N TYR A 175 -11.68 -2.73 5.02
CA TYR A 175 -11.09 -2.60 6.35
C TYR A 175 -11.95 -1.73 7.26
N GLN A 176 -12.26 -2.27 8.44
CA GLN A 176 -12.90 -1.56 9.53
C GLN A 176 -11.84 -1.05 10.50
N HIS A 177 -11.75 0.27 10.64
CA HIS A 177 -10.84 0.91 11.57
C HIS A 177 -11.21 0.58 13.03
N TYR A 178 -10.20 0.29 13.86
CA TYR A 178 -10.44 0.10 15.29
C TYR A 178 -10.88 1.41 15.95
N ALA A 179 -11.98 1.36 16.70
CA ALA A 179 -12.64 2.56 17.24
C ALA A 179 -11.76 3.39 18.19
N ASN A 180 -10.81 2.76 18.89
CA ASN A 180 -9.92 3.43 19.84
C ASN A 180 -8.56 3.81 19.25
N ASN A 181 -8.41 3.83 17.93
CA ASN A 181 -7.18 4.29 17.29
C ASN A 181 -6.86 5.75 17.61
N PRO A 182 -5.56 6.13 17.57
CA PRO A 182 -4.39 5.26 17.48
C PRO A 182 -4.11 4.50 18.79
N ILE A 183 -3.59 3.26 18.67
CA ILE A 183 -3.26 2.38 19.80
C ILE A 183 -1.89 2.64 20.42
N LEU A 184 -0.95 3.20 19.66
CA LEU A 184 0.36 3.65 20.16
C LEU A 184 0.62 5.08 19.66
N ARG A 185 0.51 6.04 20.57
CA ARG A 185 0.56 7.48 20.25
C ARG A 185 1.97 8.07 20.26
N SER A 186 2.90 7.45 20.94
CA SER A 186 4.23 8.00 21.15
C SER A 186 5.25 6.88 21.34
N PRO A 187 6.53 7.13 21.02
CA PRO A 187 7.61 6.25 21.42
C PRO A 187 7.70 6.14 22.96
N PRO A 188 8.48 5.19 23.48
CA PRO A 188 8.81 5.14 24.90
C PRO A 188 9.40 6.46 25.41
N GLU A 189 9.09 6.78 26.67
CA GLU A 189 9.53 8.02 27.30
C GLU A 189 11.06 8.12 27.38
N GLY A 190 11.60 9.32 27.17
CA GLY A 190 13.03 9.60 27.25
C GLY A 190 13.86 9.23 26.01
N MET A 191 13.22 8.72 24.94
CA MET A 191 13.92 8.45 23.68
C MET A 191 13.99 9.68 22.79
N ASP A 192 15.20 10.03 22.35
CA ASP A 192 15.43 10.99 21.27
C ASP A 192 15.40 10.23 19.93
N ILE A 193 14.31 10.38 19.19
CA ILE A 193 14.03 9.59 17.99
C ILE A 193 14.00 10.46 16.74
N THR A 194 14.32 9.86 15.60
CA THR A 194 14.20 10.47 14.27
C THR A 194 12.96 9.98 13.51
N GLY A 195 12.22 9.02 14.08
CA GLY A 195 11.01 8.43 13.48
C GLY A 195 10.40 7.34 14.38
N TRP A 196 9.09 7.16 14.26
CA TRP A 196 8.28 6.20 15.00
C TRP A 196 7.24 5.56 14.07
N ARG A 197 7.68 4.66 13.20
CA ARG A 197 6.85 4.11 12.12
C ARG A 197 7.21 2.67 11.79
N ASP A 198 6.48 2.11 10.84
CA ASP A 198 6.70 0.83 10.19
C ASP A 198 6.64 -0.35 11.18
N PRO A 199 5.54 -0.47 11.95
CA PRO A 199 5.39 -1.51 12.96
C PRO A 199 5.45 -2.89 12.33
N LYS A 200 6.31 -3.75 12.87
CA LYS A 200 6.32 -5.18 12.62
C LYS A 200 5.62 -5.89 13.77
N PHE A 201 4.66 -6.74 13.42
CA PHE A 201 3.94 -7.57 14.38
C PHE A 201 4.03 -9.04 13.95
N GLU A 202 4.44 -9.90 14.87
CA GLU A 202 4.64 -11.33 14.64
C GLU A 202 4.27 -12.11 15.90
N GLN A 203 3.85 -13.36 15.71
CA GLN A 203 3.67 -14.32 16.80
C GLN A 203 5.04 -14.97 17.09
N TRP A 204 5.36 -15.09 18.36
CA TRP A 204 6.63 -15.64 18.86
C TRP A 204 6.38 -16.90 19.68
#